data_AF-A0A7V1WW63-F1
#
_entry.id   AF-A0A7V1WW63-F1
#
_cell.length_a   1.000
_cell.length_b   1.000
_cell.length_c   1.000
_cell.angle_alpha   90.00
_cell.angle_beta   90.00
_cell.angle_gamma   90.00
#
_symmetry.space_group_name_H-M   'P 1'
#
loop_
_entity.id
_entity.type
_entity.pdbx_description
1 polymer ?
#
loop_
_entity_poly.entity_id
_entity_poly.type
_entity_poly.pdbx_seq_one_letter_code
_entity_poly.pdbx_strand_id
1 'polypeptide(L)'
;DYELTYGPGIPPLINDPSMARVVRECAGNVVGPQQVVEPEPTMGGEDMAFYLEQSKGCFFFMGTGDEGCAPLHSPRFDFNEDVLPLGVEMFCRIALRLLS
;
A
#
# COMPACT_ATOMS: atom_id res chain seq x y z
N ASP A 1 6.34 -44.37 -2.14
CA ASP A 1 5.53 -43.55 -1.22
C ASP A 1 6.13 -42.16 -1.10
N TYR A 2 5.30 -41.11 -1.05
CA TYR A 2 5.76 -39.75 -0.76
C TYR A 2 4.97 -39.19 0.43
N GLU A 3 5.61 -38.29 1.17
CA GLU A 3 5.01 -37.54 2.28
C GLU A 3 4.97 -36.06 1.88
N LEU A 4 3.78 -35.45 1.92
CA LEU A 4 3.57 -34.04 1.62
C LEU A 4 3.33 -33.27 2.92
N THR A 5 4.17 -32.27 3.18
CA THR A 5 3.93 -31.28 4.23
C THR A 5 3.47 -29.98 3.59
N TYR A 6 2.30 -29.49 4.00
CA TYR A 6 1.74 -28.22 3.57
C TYR A 6 1.50 -27.34 4.80
N GLY A 7 1.95 -26.09 4.74
CA GLY A 7 1.68 -25.07 5.74
C GLY A 7 1.13 -23.82 5.06
N PRO A 8 0.17 -23.10 5.70
CA PRO A 8 -0.30 -21.84 5.16
C PRO A 8 0.83 -20.81 5.13
N GLY A 9 0.93 -20.06 4.04
CA GLY A 9 1.79 -18.89 3.92
C GLY A 9 1.12 -17.63 4.47
N ILE A 10 1.61 -16.47 4.03
CA ILE A 10 0.99 -15.17 4.32
C ILE A 10 -0.41 -15.13 3.65
N PRO A 11 -1.48 -14.72 4.36
CA PRO A 11 -2.80 -14.56 3.78
C PRO A 11 -2.81 -13.43 2.73
N PRO A 12 -3.84 -13.35 1.87
CA PRO A 12 -3.97 -12.21 0.96
C PRO A 12 -4.16 -10.91 1.74
N LEU A 13 -3.47 -9.84 1.33
CA LEU A 13 -3.70 -8.51 1.88
C LEU A 13 -4.98 -7.94 1.29
N ILE A 14 -6.03 -7.82 2.13
CA ILE A 14 -7.33 -7.29 1.72
C ILE A 14 -7.60 -5.97 2.45
N ASN A 15 -7.75 -4.90 1.70
CA ASN A 15 -8.14 -3.60 2.24
C ASN A 15 -9.62 -3.55 2.58
N ASP A 16 -9.98 -2.96 3.73
CA ASP A 16 -11.38 -2.67 4.05
C ASP A 16 -11.89 -1.55 3.12
N PRO A 17 -13.03 -1.73 2.42
CA PRO A 17 -13.53 -0.73 1.47
C PRO A 17 -13.83 0.64 2.06
N SER A 18 -14.21 0.72 3.33
CA SER A 18 -14.46 1.99 4.01
C SER A 18 -13.14 2.71 4.32
N MET A 19 -12.10 1.98 4.71
CA MET A 19 -10.77 2.55 4.96
C MET A 19 -10.08 2.96 3.66
N ALA A 20 -10.22 2.15 2.59
CA ALA A 20 -9.72 2.50 1.27
C ALA A 20 -10.35 3.80 0.74
N ARG A 21 -11.64 4.05 1.02
CA ARG A 21 -12.29 5.31 0.69
C ARG A 21 -11.68 6.50 1.44
N VAL A 22 -11.44 6.36 2.74
CA VAL A 22 -10.79 7.40 3.55
C VAL A 22 -9.40 7.73 2.99
N VAL A 23 -8.59 6.71 2.72
CA VAL A 23 -7.25 6.89 2.14
C VAL A 23 -7.33 7.58 0.77
N ARG A 24 -8.26 7.18 -0.10
CA ARG A 24 -8.48 7.80 -1.42
C ARG A 24 -8.84 9.29 -1.30
N GLU A 25 -9.73 9.65 -0.38
CA GLU A 25 -10.11 11.05 -0.13
C GLU A 25 -8.92 11.87 0.39
N CYS A 26 -8.15 11.33 1.35
CA CYS A 26 -6.94 11.98 1.83
C CYS A 26 -5.91 12.15 0.71
N ALA A 27 -5.67 11.11 -0.11
CA ALA A 27 -4.78 11.17 -1.26
C ALA A 27 -5.20 12.26 -2.25
N GLY A 28 -6.49 12.37 -2.55
CA GLY A 28 -7.01 13.42 -3.44
C GLY A 28 -6.71 14.83 -2.96
N ASN A 29 -6.61 15.05 -1.64
CA ASN A 29 -6.24 16.34 -1.06
C ASN A 29 -4.73 16.61 -1.05
N VAL A 30 -3.89 15.57 -1.11
CA VAL A 30 -2.42 15.70 -1.09
C VAL A 30 -1.87 15.85 -2.51
N VAL A 31 -2.24 14.93 -3.40
CA VAL A 31 -1.66 14.84 -4.76
C VAL A 31 -2.61 15.32 -5.86
N GLY A 32 -3.84 15.69 -5.50
CA GLY A 32 -4.91 15.98 -6.46
C GLY A 32 -5.62 14.70 -6.91
N PRO A 33 -6.95 14.75 -7.15
CA PRO A 33 -7.75 13.55 -7.42
C PRO A 33 -7.35 12.82 -8.71
N GLN A 34 -6.72 13.52 -9.67
CA GLN A 34 -6.27 12.94 -10.94
C GLN A 34 -5.02 12.05 -10.77
N GLN A 35 -4.28 12.22 -9.68
CA GLN A 35 -3.08 11.43 -9.36
C GLN A 35 -3.42 10.21 -8.48
N VAL A 36 -4.69 10.01 -8.11
CA VAL A 36 -5.12 8.89 -7.28
C VAL A 36 -5.67 7.77 -8.15
N VAL A 37 -4.89 6.70 -8.29
CA VAL A 37 -5.21 5.55 -9.13
C VAL A 37 -5.67 4.35 -8.29
N GLU A 38 -6.48 3.48 -8.90
CA GLU A 38 -6.72 2.15 -8.36
C GLU A 38 -5.67 1.19 -8.93
N PRO A 39 -4.78 0.65 -8.10
CA PRO A 39 -3.73 -0.24 -8.59
C PRO A 39 -4.30 -1.63 -8.89
N GLU A 40 -3.70 -2.30 -9.86
CA GLU A 40 -3.94 -3.74 -10.06
C GLU A 40 -3.36 -4.55 -8.88
N PRO A 41 -3.97 -5.69 -8.53
CA PRO A 41 -3.39 -6.61 -7.54
C PRO A 41 -2.00 -7.09 -7.95
N THR A 42 -1.10 -7.25 -6.98
CA THR A 42 0.25 -7.79 -7.23
C THR A 42 0.34 -9.25 -6.82
N MET A 43 1.33 -9.97 -7.37
CA MET A 43 1.66 -11.34 -6.97
C MET A 43 2.51 -11.41 -5.70
N GLY A 44 2.89 -10.27 -5.11
CA GLY A 44 3.70 -10.20 -3.90
C GLY A 44 2.91 -10.58 -2.65
N GLY A 45 3.58 -11.20 -1.68
CA GLY A 45 3.05 -11.40 -0.32
C GLY A 45 3.52 -10.27 0.59
N GLU A 46 2.61 -9.77 1.44
CA GLU A 46 2.86 -8.64 2.35
C GLU A 46 2.27 -8.97 3.74
N ASP A 47 3.08 -8.87 4.79
CA ASP A 47 2.70 -9.33 6.13
C ASP A 47 1.71 -8.40 6.84
N MET A 48 1.53 -7.17 6.32
CA MET A 48 0.41 -6.30 6.69
C MET A 48 -0.96 -6.99 6.55
N ALA A 49 -1.07 -8.04 5.72
CA ALA A 49 -2.26 -8.88 5.63
C ALA A 49 -2.73 -9.41 7.00
N PHE A 50 -1.81 -9.84 7.88
CA PHE A 50 -2.17 -10.35 9.21
C PHE A 50 -2.80 -9.28 10.09
N TYR A 51 -2.38 -8.01 9.97
CA TYR A 51 -3.00 -6.90 10.69
C TYR A 51 -4.41 -6.61 10.16
N LEU A 52 -4.59 -6.66 8.84
CA LEU A 52 -5.86 -6.38 8.19
C LEU A 52 -6.91 -7.49 8.39
N GLU A 53 -6.50 -8.73 8.73
CA GLU A 53 -7.42 -9.76 9.19
C GLU A 53 -8.05 -9.43 10.56
N GLN A 54 -7.35 -8.63 11.39
CA GLN A 54 -7.78 -8.33 12.76
C GLN A 54 -8.43 -6.96 12.91
N SER A 55 -8.16 -6.03 12.00
CA SER A 55 -8.66 -4.66 12.08
C SER A 55 -8.93 -4.09 10.71
N LYS A 56 -9.90 -3.19 10.62
CA LYS A 56 -10.14 -2.42 9.40
C LYS A 56 -8.93 -1.53 9.13
N GLY A 57 -8.36 -1.67 7.95
CA GLY A 57 -7.27 -0.83 7.50
C GLY A 57 -7.16 -0.79 5.98
N CYS A 58 -6.23 0.02 5.51
CA CYS A 58 -5.89 0.12 4.10
C CYS A 58 -4.37 0.27 3.96
N PHE A 59 -3.78 -0.68 3.23
CA PHE A 59 -2.42 -0.61 2.71
C PHE A 59 -2.47 -0.05 1.29
N PHE A 60 -1.64 0.94 0.99
CA PHE A 60 -1.67 1.65 -0.29
C PHE A 60 -0.27 1.88 -0.81
N PHE A 61 -0.15 1.97 -2.13
CA PHE A 61 1.11 2.30 -2.78
C PHE A 61 1.33 3.81 -2.81
N MET A 62 2.60 4.20 -2.66
CA MET A 62 3.08 5.52 -3.02
C MET A 62 3.80 5.41 -4.35
N GLY A 63 3.46 6.26 -5.32
CA GLY A 63 4.25 6.37 -6.54
C GLY A 63 5.62 6.95 -6.19
N THR A 64 6.69 6.18 -6.40
CA THR A 64 8.07 6.59 -6.06
C THR A 64 9.00 6.65 -7.27
N GLY A 65 8.48 6.46 -8.48
CA GLY A 65 9.25 6.50 -9.72
C GLY A 65 8.36 6.36 -10.95
N ASP A 66 8.98 6.44 -12.12
CA ASP A 66 8.31 6.42 -13.43
C ASP A 66 8.47 5.05 -14.14
N GLU A 67 7.84 4.92 -15.31
CA GLU A 67 8.03 3.76 -16.18
C GLU A 67 9.52 3.55 -16.52
N GLY A 68 10.00 2.33 -16.34
CA GLY A 68 11.40 1.95 -16.60
C GLY A 68 12.31 2.01 -15.38
N CYS A 69 11.84 2.51 -14.23
CA CYS A 69 12.55 2.33 -12.96
C CYS A 69 12.72 0.84 -12.62
N ALA A 70 13.84 0.51 -11.98
CA ALA A 70 14.09 -0.86 -11.55
C ALA A 70 13.08 -1.26 -10.44
N PRO A 71 12.57 -2.50 -10.46
CA PRO A 71 11.55 -2.93 -9.50
C PRO A 71 12.14 -3.14 -8.10
N LEU A 72 11.25 -3.24 -7.11
CA LEU A 72 11.59 -3.70 -5.77
C LEU A 72 12.39 -5.02 -5.85
N HIS A 73 13.38 -5.18 -4.97
CA HIS A 73 14.37 -6.28 -4.93
C HIS A 73 15.43 -6.30 -6.06
N SER A 74 15.42 -5.34 -6.99
CA SER A 74 16.53 -5.18 -7.93
C SER A 74 17.75 -4.54 -7.25
N PRO A 75 19.00 -4.95 -7.56
CA PRO A 75 20.21 -4.25 -7.09
C PRO A 75 20.37 -2.85 -7.69
N ARG A 76 19.52 -2.48 -8.66
CA ARG A 76 19.44 -1.13 -9.24
C ARG A 76 18.22 -0.35 -8.77
N PHE A 77 17.48 -0.88 -7.79
CA PHE A 77 16.34 -0.17 -7.22
C PHE A 77 16.81 1.19 -6.67
N ASP A 78 16.10 2.22 -7.10
CA ASP A 78 16.29 3.59 -6.68
C ASP A 78 14.92 4.28 -6.77
N PHE A 79 14.67 5.27 -5.94
CA PHE A 79 13.37 5.92 -5.84
C PHE A 79 13.51 7.43 -5.69
N ASN A 80 12.49 8.17 -6.13
CA ASN A 80 12.45 9.61 -6.04
C ASN A 80 12.21 10.06 -4.59
N GLU A 81 13.22 10.64 -3.94
CA GLU A 81 13.12 11.13 -2.55
C GLU A 81 12.20 12.36 -2.39
N ASP A 82 11.89 13.09 -3.47
CA ASP A 82 10.97 14.24 -3.42
C ASP A 82 9.54 13.85 -3.01
N VAL A 83 9.20 12.55 -3.04
CA VAL A 83 7.90 12.04 -2.61
C VAL A 83 7.81 11.82 -1.09
N LEU A 84 8.93 11.85 -0.37
CA LEU A 84 8.95 11.61 1.09
C LEU A 84 8.04 12.60 1.86
N PRO A 85 8.05 13.92 1.58
CA PRO A 85 7.12 14.85 2.23
C PRO A 85 5.65 14.52 1.94
N LEU A 86 5.32 14.03 0.75
CA LEU A 86 3.95 13.61 0.40
C LEU A 86 3.54 12.40 1.24
N GLY A 87 4.45 11.45 1.48
CA GLY A 87 4.20 10.31 2.37
C GLY A 87 3.94 10.70 3.81
N VAL A 88 4.73 11.64 4.34
CA VAL A 88 4.48 12.19 5.67
C VAL A 88 3.10 12.86 5.72
N GLU A 89 2.79 13.71 4.75
CA GLU A 89 1.51 14.41 4.69
C GLU A 89 0.31 13.44 4.59
N MET A 90 0.45 12.36 3.81
CA MET A 90 -0.55 11.30 3.70
C MET A 90 -0.88 10.70 5.07
N PHE A 91 0.13 10.22 5.80
CA PHE A 91 -0.10 9.62 7.12
C PHE A 91 -0.66 10.62 8.12
N CYS A 92 -0.18 11.87 8.13
CA CYS A 92 -0.71 12.92 9.00
C CYS A 92 -2.20 13.20 8.73
N ARG A 93 -2.60 13.34 7.46
CA ARG A 93 -4.00 13.60 7.10
C ARG A 93 -4.91 12.43 7.39
N ILE A 94 -4.46 11.19 7.14
CA ILE A 94 -5.22 9.99 7.48
C ILE A 94 -5.44 9.92 9.00
N ALA A 95 -4.39 10.13 9.79
CA ALA A 95 -4.49 10.14 11.25
C ALA A 95 -5.46 11.22 11.74
N LEU A 96 -5.33 12.46 11.25
CA LEU A 96 -6.26 13.55 11.60
C LEU A 96 -7.69 13.23 11.19
N ARG A 97 -7.91 12.67 10.00
CA ARG A 97 -9.26 12.33 9.50
C ARG A 97 -9.94 11.25 10.34
N LEU A 98 -9.19 10.31 10.88
CA LEU A 98 -9.70 9.19 11.68
C LEU A 98 -9.84 9.52 13.18
N LEU A 99 -9.08 10.52 13.67
CA LEU A 99 -9.02 10.87 15.10
C LEU A 99 -9.72 12.18 15.46
N SER A 100 -10.23 12.93 14.47
CA SER A 100 -11.08 14.11 14.68
C SER A 100 -12.55 13.72 14.82
#